data_AF-A0A9J6FSK0-F1
#
_entry.id   AF-A0A9J6FSK0-F1
#
_cell.length_a   1.000
_cell.length_b   1.000
_cell.length_c   1.000
_cell.angle_alpha   90.00
_cell.angle_beta   90.00
_cell.angle_gamma   90.00
#
_symmetry.space_group_name_H-M   'P 1'
#
loop_
_entity.id
_entity.type
_entity.pdbx_description
1 polymer ?
#
loop_
_entity_poly.entity_id
_entity_poly.type
_entity_poly.pdbx_seq_one_letter_code
_entity_poly.pdbx_strand_id
1 'polypeptide(L)'
;MRQQSVQRSCDAKVYGADAICKEDCTNHVAKRLGTAIRKLPTQLPGGEKLKPATIEKLQTYYQIAITSNRGNLRDMYIAIWASYFHSCSTDGAGSHNFCPPGQESWCKHKCAEAMGEPAPQHTPLLTKAQGRALLPIQRPF
;
A
#
# COMPACT_ATOMS: atom_id res chain seq x y z
N MET A 1 -24.79 -15.87 -4.49
CA MET A 1 -24.97 -15.63 -5.94
C MET A 1 -24.27 -14.33 -6.35
N ARG A 2 -23.09 -14.42 -6.98
CA ARG A 2 -22.46 -13.42 -7.90
C ARG A 2 -20.99 -13.81 -8.14
N GLN A 3 -20.78 -14.94 -8.81
CA GLN A 3 -19.50 -15.30 -9.43
C GLN A 3 -19.67 -15.67 -10.92
N GLN A 4 -20.72 -15.15 -11.58
CA GLN A 4 -21.07 -15.59 -12.95
C GLN A 4 -21.02 -14.49 -14.01
N SER A 5 -20.56 -13.28 -13.68
CA SER A 5 -20.64 -12.13 -14.60
C SER A 5 -19.30 -11.67 -15.18
N VAL A 6 -18.15 -12.23 -14.76
CA VAL A 6 -16.82 -11.74 -15.21
C VAL A 6 -16.19 -12.61 -16.31
N GLN A 7 -16.66 -13.86 -16.48
CA GLN A 7 -16.07 -14.79 -17.47
C GLN A 7 -16.53 -14.55 -18.92
N ARG A 8 -17.71 -13.96 -19.15
CA ARG A 8 -18.37 -13.96 -20.48
C ARG A 8 -17.79 -13.01 -21.53
N SER A 9 -16.75 -12.24 -21.24
CA SER A 9 -16.21 -11.25 -22.18
C SER A 9 -14.96 -11.71 -22.96
N CYS A 10 -14.33 -12.83 -22.59
CA CYS A 10 -13.21 -13.36 -23.38
C CYS A 10 -13.67 -14.20 -24.59
N ASP A 11 -14.89 -14.74 -24.54
CA ASP A 11 -15.38 -15.70 -25.55
C ASP A 11 -16.00 -15.03 -26.79
N ALA A 12 -16.26 -13.73 -26.72
CA ALA A 12 -16.65 -12.95 -27.88
C ALA A 12 -15.37 -12.35 -28.47
N LYS A 13 -15.01 -12.74 -29.70
CA LYS A 13 -13.90 -12.18 -30.50
C LYS A 13 -14.13 -10.70 -30.88
N VAL A 14 -14.43 -9.85 -29.89
CA VAL A 14 -14.77 -8.43 -30.04
C VAL A 14 -13.56 -7.61 -30.48
N TYR A 15 -12.35 -8.09 -30.22
CA TYR A 15 -11.10 -7.38 -30.46
C TYR A 15 -10.17 -8.04 -31.47
N GLY A 16 -10.70 -8.88 -32.38
CA GLY A 16 -9.90 -9.54 -33.41
C GLY A 16 -9.15 -10.79 -32.93
N ALA A 17 -8.13 -11.21 -33.67
CA ALA A 17 -7.36 -12.44 -33.42
C ALA A 17 -6.28 -12.29 -32.33
N ASP A 18 -6.10 -11.08 -31.79
CA ASP A 18 -5.06 -10.79 -30.82
C ASP A 18 -5.41 -11.40 -29.45
N ALA A 19 -4.44 -12.06 -28.84
CA ALA A 19 -4.58 -12.64 -27.51
C ALA A 19 -4.58 -11.51 -26.46
N ILE A 20 -5.76 -11.13 -25.96
CA ILE A 20 -5.87 -10.18 -24.85
C ILE A 20 -5.63 -10.91 -23.54
N CYS A 21 -4.54 -10.57 -22.86
CA CYS A 21 -4.33 -10.94 -21.47
C CYS A 21 -5.06 -9.95 -20.55
N LYS A 22 -5.99 -10.45 -19.73
CA LYS A 22 -6.65 -9.64 -18.70
C LYS A 22 -5.71 -9.47 -17.51
N GLU A 23 -5.30 -8.24 -17.24
CA GLU A 23 -4.56 -7.89 -16.03
C GLU A 23 -5.47 -7.30 -14.96
N ASP A 24 -5.11 -7.51 -13.69
CA ASP A 24 -5.79 -6.89 -12.56
C ASP A 24 -5.55 -5.38 -12.56
N CYS A 25 -6.63 -4.58 -12.58
CA CYS A 25 -6.52 -3.12 -12.45
C CYS A 25 -5.91 -2.75 -11.09
N THR A 26 -5.05 -1.72 -11.03
CA THR A 26 -4.43 -1.26 -9.77
C THR A 26 -5.47 -0.91 -8.70
N ASN A 27 -6.62 -0.37 -9.09
CA ASN A 27 -7.78 -0.15 -8.22
C ASN A 27 -8.31 -1.46 -7.61
N HIS A 28 -8.35 -2.53 -8.40
CA HIS A 28 -8.78 -3.85 -7.93
C HIS A 28 -7.78 -4.41 -6.90
N VAL A 29 -6.48 -4.34 -7.19
CA VAL A 29 -5.43 -4.78 -6.28
C VAL A 29 -5.48 -4.02 -4.94
N ALA A 30 -5.60 -2.68 -4.97
CA ALA A 30 -5.74 -1.87 -3.77
C ALA A 30 -7.02 -2.20 -2.97
N LYS A 31 -8.14 -2.54 -3.63
CA LYS A 31 -9.37 -3.00 -2.96
C LYS A 31 -9.22 -4.39 -2.32
N ARG A 32 -8.42 -5.28 -2.92
CA ARG A 32 -8.08 -6.57 -2.32
C ARG A 32 -7.31 -6.38 -1.00
N LEU A 33 -6.33 -5.46 -0.98
CA LEU A 33 -5.63 -5.09 0.25
C LEU A 33 -6.61 -4.64 1.34
N GLY A 34 -7.47 -3.67 1.04
CA GLY A 34 -8.46 -3.18 2.01
C GLY A 34 -9.40 -4.27 2.52
N THR A 35 -9.77 -5.21 1.65
CA THR A 35 -10.57 -6.38 2.03
C THR A 35 -9.82 -7.33 2.96
N ALA A 36 -8.53 -7.60 2.70
CA ALA A 36 -7.70 -8.43 3.57
C ALA A 36 -7.54 -7.79 4.96
N ILE A 37 -7.33 -6.47 5.01
CA ILE A 37 -7.23 -5.72 6.27
C ILE A 37 -8.54 -5.79 7.05
N ARG A 38 -9.70 -5.65 6.39
CA ARG A 38 -11.02 -5.76 7.02
C ARG A 38 -11.35 -7.17 7.54
N LYS A 39 -10.70 -8.20 7.02
CA LYS A 39 -10.84 -9.60 7.48
C LYS A 39 -9.97 -9.92 8.69
N LEU A 40 -9.07 -9.02 9.10
CA LEU A 40 -8.35 -9.17 10.36
C LEU A 40 -9.36 -9.26 11.52
N PRO A 41 -9.00 -9.94 12.63
CA PRO A 41 -9.85 -10.04 13.80
C PRO A 41 -10.37 -8.66 14.24
N THR A 42 -11.64 -8.61 14.66
CA THR A 42 -12.33 -7.36 15.03
C THR A 42 -11.60 -6.58 16.13
N GLN A 43 -10.86 -7.30 16.97
CA GLN A 43 -9.91 -6.77 17.94
C GLN A 43 -8.52 -7.34 17.63
N LEU A 44 -7.59 -6.44 17.32
CA LEU A 44 -6.18 -6.74 17.28
C LEU A 44 -5.64 -6.95 18.71
N PRO A 45 -4.42 -7.50 18.88
CA PRO A 45 -3.80 -7.56 20.19
C PRO A 45 -3.87 -6.19 20.90
N GLY A 46 -4.35 -6.18 22.14
CA GLY A 46 -4.61 -4.94 22.89
C GLY A 46 -6.00 -4.33 22.69
N GLY A 47 -6.92 -4.99 21.97
CA GLY A 47 -8.31 -4.53 21.78
C GLY A 47 -8.46 -3.44 20.72
N GLU A 48 -7.37 -3.11 20.01
CA GLU A 48 -7.36 -2.05 19.00
C GLU A 48 -8.07 -2.47 17.71
N LYS A 49 -8.63 -1.49 16.99
CA LYS A 49 -9.28 -1.68 15.69
C LYS A 49 -8.80 -0.63 14.69
N LEU A 50 -8.61 -1.05 13.44
CA LEU A 50 -8.35 -0.09 12.36
C LEU A 50 -9.61 0.70 12.02
N LYS A 51 -9.48 2.03 12.00
CA LYS A 51 -10.53 2.93 11.56
C LYS A 51 -10.71 2.83 10.03
N PRO A 52 -11.94 2.94 9.50
CA PRO A 52 -12.17 2.91 8.06
C PRO A 52 -11.30 3.90 7.26
N ALA A 53 -11.15 5.12 7.75
CA ALA A 53 -10.30 6.14 7.14
C ALA A 53 -8.81 5.74 7.08
N THR A 54 -8.31 5.00 8.08
CA THR A 54 -6.94 4.46 8.06
C THR A 54 -6.79 3.41 6.96
N ILE A 55 -7.80 2.54 6.81
CA ILE A 55 -7.81 1.51 5.75
C ILE A 55 -7.81 2.18 4.37
N GLU A 56 -8.64 3.20 4.17
CA GLU A 56 -8.70 3.96 2.91
C GLU A 56 -7.34 4.60 2.58
N LYS A 57 -6.68 5.23 3.55
CA LYS A 57 -5.32 5.78 3.36
C LYS A 57 -4.32 4.71 2.92
N LEU A 58 -4.32 3.55 3.59
CA LEU A 58 -3.45 2.43 3.22
C LEU A 58 -3.72 1.92 1.80
N GLN A 59 -4.99 1.84 1.40
CA GLN A 59 -5.35 1.47 0.03
C GLN A 59 -4.83 2.48 -0.99
N THR A 60 -4.97 3.79 -0.71
CA THR A 60 -4.46 4.86 -1.56
C THR A 60 -2.94 4.81 -1.70
N TYR A 61 -2.19 4.64 -0.61
CA TYR A 61 -0.73 4.52 -0.66
C TYR A 61 -0.29 3.32 -1.49
N TYR A 62 -0.94 2.17 -1.31
CA TYR A 62 -0.64 0.97 -2.07
C TYR A 62 -0.93 1.15 -3.57
N GLN A 63 -2.04 1.80 -3.90
CA GLN A 63 -2.38 2.12 -5.29
C GLN A 63 -1.33 3.05 -5.94
N ILE A 64 -0.89 4.08 -5.22
CA ILE A 64 0.15 5.02 -5.68
C ILE A 64 1.45 4.26 -5.90
N ALA A 65 1.88 3.43 -4.94
CA ALA A 65 3.11 2.64 -5.05
C ALA A 65 3.12 1.73 -6.29
N ILE A 66 2.00 1.07 -6.62
CA ILE A 66 1.89 0.26 -7.84
C ILE A 66 1.86 1.14 -9.09
N THR A 67 1.06 2.21 -9.08
CA THR A 67 0.81 3.02 -10.27
C THR A 67 2.03 3.83 -10.68
N SER A 68 2.78 4.36 -9.72
CA SER A 68 3.99 5.15 -9.96
C SER A 68 5.20 4.32 -10.38
N ASN A 69 5.16 2.99 -10.20
CA ASN A 69 6.29 2.09 -10.49
C ASN A 69 5.94 1.00 -11.51
N ARG A 70 5.00 1.29 -12.43
CA ARG A 70 4.60 0.36 -13.49
C ARG A 70 5.79 -0.03 -14.35
N GLY A 71 5.93 -1.32 -14.64
CA GLY A 71 7.05 -1.86 -15.42
C GLY A 71 8.33 -2.08 -14.61
N ASN A 72 8.39 -1.69 -13.33
CA ASN A 72 9.53 -1.96 -12.46
C ASN A 72 9.09 -2.63 -11.14
N LEU A 73 9.19 -3.96 -11.11
CA LEU A 73 8.80 -4.75 -9.93
C LEU A 73 9.62 -4.40 -8.68
N ARG A 74 10.90 -4.08 -8.85
CA ARG A 74 11.80 -3.79 -7.73
C ARG A 74 11.41 -2.47 -7.07
N ASP A 75 11.19 -1.42 -7.86
CA ASP A 75 10.83 -0.11 -7.34
C ASP A 75 9.42 -0.12 -6.75
N MET A 76 8.50 -0.87 -7.35
CA MET A 76 7.17 -1.12 -6.77
C MET A 76 7.27 -1.80 -5.41
N TYR A 77 8.08 -2.86 -5.26
CA TYR A 77 8.30 -3.52 -3.99
C TYR A 77 8.86 -2.54 -2.94
N ILE A 78 9.87 -1.76 -3.30
CA ILE A 78 10.45 -0.73 -2.43
C ILE A 78 9.39 0.29 -2.01
N ALA A 79 8.57 0.79 -2.93
CA ALA A 79 7.55 1.79 -2.65
C ALA A 79 6.42 1.26 -1.74
N ILE A 80 6.02 0.00 -1.91
CA ILE A 80 5.04 -0.65 -1.02
C ILE A 80 5.59 -0.73 0.40
N TRP A 81 6.82 -1.21 0.56
CA TRP A 81 7.45 -1.29 1.88
C TRP A 81 7.73 0.07 2.49
N ALA A 82 8.12 1.07 1.68
CA ALA A 82 8.27 2.45 2.12
C ALA A 82 6.98 2.99 2.71
N SER A 83 5.85 2.76 2.05
CA SER A 83 4.54 3.21 2.53
C SER A 83 4.17 2.54 3.85
N TYR A 84 4.44 1.24 3.99
CA TYR A 84 4.17 0.51 5.24
C TYR A 84 5.06 0.96 6.40
N PHE A 85 6.37 1.02 6.21
CA PHE A 85 7.32 1.40 7.25
C PHE A 85 7.13 2.85 7.68
N HIS A 86 6.88 3.76 6.72
CA HIS A 86 6.53 5.13 7.01
C HIS A 86 5.26 5.23 7.87
N SER A 87 4.24 4.42 7.56
CA SER A 87 2.98 4.37 8.33
C SER A 87 3.16 3.88 9.77
N CYS A 88 4.20 3.09 10.05
CA CYS A 88 4.51 2.56 11.38
C CYS A 88 5.57 3.39 12.14
N SER A 89 6.15 4.40 11.50
CA SER A 89 7.30 5.14 12.03
C SER A 89 6.93 6.02 13.21
N THR A 90 7.79 6.04 14.24
CA THR A 90 7.62 6.84 15.47
C THR A 90 8.92 7.56 15.83
N ASP A 91 8.87 8.56 16.70
CA ASP A 91 10.08 9.29 17.12
C ASP A 91 11.15 8.39 17.76
N GLY A 92 10.72 7.36 18.50
CA GLY A 92 11.63 6.37 19.11
C GLY A 92 12.08 5.24 18.19
N ALA A 93 11.47 5.11 17.01
CA ALA A 93 11.76 4.06 16.04
C ALA A 93 11.44 4.53 14.60
N GLY A 94 12.29 5.43 14.10
CA GLY A 94 12.18 5.98 12.74
C GLY A 94 12.45 4.92 11.67
N SER A 95 11.57 4.80 10.66
CA SER A 95 11.67 3.79 9.60
C SER A 95 11.47 4.40 8.21
N HIS A 96 12.42 5.24 7.79
CA HIS A 96 12.38 5.98 6.51
C HIS A 96 13.35 5.45 5.44
N ASN A 97 13.98 4.29 5.66
CA ASN A 97 15.07 3.77 4.81
C ASN A 97 14.62 3.44 3.37
N PHE A 98 13.35 3.13 3.16
CA PHE A 98 12.78 2.84 1.84
C PHE A 98 12.12 4.05 1.20
N CYS A 99 11.97 5.16 1.93
CA CYS A 99 11.40 6.38 1.38
C CYS A 99 12.34 6.96 0.31
N PRO A 100 11.80 7.55 -0.78
CA PRO A 100 12.63 8.18 -1.78
C PRO A 100 13.46 9.31 -1.14
N PRO A 101 14.75 9.45 -1.47
CA PRO A 101 15.57 10.56 -0.99
C PRO A 101 15.25 11.86 -1.76
N GLY A 102 15.75 12.98 -1.25
CA GLY A 102 15.72 14.27 -1.94
C GLY A 102 14.61 15.20 -1.48
N GLN A 103 14.70 16.45 -1.94
CA GLN A 103 13.80 17.55 -1.55
C GLN A 103 12.37 17.32 -2.06
N GLU A 104 12.23 16.66 -3.21
CA GLU A 104 10.94 16.27 -3.80
C GLU A 104 10.33 14.99 -3.19
N SER A 105 10.92 14.47 -2.10
CA SER A 105 10.40 13.29 -1.44
C SER A 105 9.05 13.57 -0.79
N TRP A 106 8.08 12.68 -1.00
CA TRP A 106 6.84 12.68 -0.23
C TRP A 106 7.06 12.40 1.26
N CYS A 107 8.22 11.84 1.63
CA CYS A 107 8.61 11.65 3.01
C CYS A 107 9.25 12.92 3.57
N LYS A 108 8.52 13.61 4.45
CA LYS A 108 9.00 14.85 5.09
C LYS A 108 10.33 14.71 5.81
N HIS A 109 10.65 13.53 6.35
CA HIS A 109 11.97 13.27 6.95
C HIS A 109 13.08 13.27 5.91
N LYS A 110 12.87 12.62 4.75
CA LYS A 110 13.85 12.60 3.65
C LYS A 110 13.98 13.95 2.97
N CYS A 111 12.91 14.71 2.89
CA CYS A 111 12.92 16.10 2.46
C CYS A 111 13.79 16.96 3.41
N ALA A 112 13.51 16.93 4.71
CA ALA A 112 14.28 17.68 5.72
C ALA A 112 15.77 17.28 5.73
N GLU A 113 16.08 15.98 5.64
CA GLU A 113 17.45 15.47 5.52
C GLU A 113 18.18 16.06 4.29
N ALA A 114 17.50 16.13 3.14
CA ALA A 114 18.06 16.69 1.91
C ALA A 114 18.17 18.24 1.93
N MET A 115 17.41 18.92 2.78
CA MET A 115 17.46 20.37 2.95
C MET A 115 18.37 20.81 4.11
N GLY A 116 18.86 19.88 4.94
CA GLY A 116 19.62 20.20 6.14
C GLY A 116 18.76 20.77 7.28
N GLU A 117 17.46 20.49 7.27
CA GLU A 117 16.49 20.96 8.25
C GLU A 117 16.27 19.92 9.38
N PRO A 118 15.81 20.36 10.56
CA PRO A 118 15.43 19.43 11.62
C PRO A 118 14.28 18.52 11.17
N ALA A 119 14.40 17.23 11.45
CA ALA A 119 13.37 16.26 11.14
C ALA A 119 12.06 16.58 11.88
N PRO A 120 10.90 16.49 11.22
CA PRO A 120 9.61 16.75 11.87
C PRO A 120 9.26 15.64 12.86
N GLN A 121 8.42 15.95 13.86
CA GLN A 121 7.88 14.93 14.76
C GLN A 121 7.01 13.91 14.01
N HIS A 122 7.03 12.66 14.49
CA HIS A 122 6.24 11.59 13.88
C HIS A 122 4.76 11.66 14.28
N THR A 123 3.91 11.49 13.27
CA THR A 123 2.47 11.22 13.45
C THR A 123 2.15 9.85 12.87
N PRO A 124 2.38 8.75 13.61
CA PRO A 124 2.20 7.40 13.09
C PRO A 124 0.76 7.15 12.64
N LEU A 125 0.59 6.58 11.45
CA LEU A 125 -0.72 6.16 10.95
C LEU A 125 -1.19 4.87 11.63
N LEU A 126 -0.23 4.02 12.03
CA LEU A 126 -0.46 2.72 12.63
C LEU A 126 0.24 2.64 13.99
N THR A 127 -0.46 2.07 14.98
CA THR A 127 0.18 1.67 16.23
C THR A 127 1.12 0.47 16.01
N LYS A 128 1.96 0.16 17.00
CA LYS A 128 2.83 -1.03 16.95
C LYS A 128 2.04 -2.33 16.79
N ALA A 129 0.89 -2.46 17.47
CA ALA A 129 0.03 -3.63 17.37
C ALA A 129 -0.60 -3.74 15.96
N GLN A 130 -1.09 -2.62 15.43
CA GLN A 130 -1.64 -2.55 14.07
C GLN A 130 -0.58 -2.89 13.02
N GLY A 131 0.59 -2.24 13.08
CA GLY A 131 1.71 -2.51 12.18
C GLY A 131 2.05 -3.99 12.12
N ARG A 132 2.17 -4.66 13.27
CA ARG A 132 2.44 -6.11 13.36
C ARG A 132 1.35 -6.96 12.70
N ALA A 133 0.08 -6.61 12.89
CA ALA A 133 -1.04 -7.34 12.28
C ALA A 133 -1.09 -7.19 10.76
N LEU A 134 -0.66 -6.04 10.23
CA LEU A 134 -0.63 -5.76 8.79
C LEU A 134 0.59 -6.34 8.08
N LEU A 135 1.70 -6.60 8.78
CA LEU A 135 2.95 -7.12 8.20
C LEU A 135 2.75 -8.30 7.23
N PRO A 136 1.99 -9.37 7.57
CA PRO A 136 1.80 -10.51 6.65
C PRO A 136 0.96 -10.15 5.41
N ILE A 137 0.19 -9.06 5.44
CA ILE A 137 -0.63 -8.61 4.32
C ILE A 137 0.20 -7.81 3.30
N GLN A 138 1.27 -7.14 3.75
CA GLN A 138 2.06 -6.24 2.91
C GLN A 138 3.04 -6.95 1.98
N ARG A 139 3.26 -8.26 2.15
CA ARG A 139 4.13 -9.04 1.25
C ARG A 139 3.46 -9.15 -0.12
N PRO A 140 3.96 -8.45 -1.17
CA PRO A 140 3.41 -8.57 -2.50
C PRO A 140 4.10 -9.74 -3.20
N PHE A 141 3.35 -10.83 -3.41
CA PHE A 141 3.70 -12.01 -4.23
C PHE A 141 4.94 -12.81 -3.79
#